data_AF-K1SXT9-F1
#
_entry.id   AF-K1SXT9-F1
#
_cell.length_a   1.000
_cell.length_b   1.000
_cell.length_c   1.000
_cell.angle_alpha   90.00
_cell.angle_beta   90.00
_cell.angle_gamma   90.00
#
_symmetry.space_group_name_H-M   'P 1'
#
loop_
_entity.id
_entity.type
_entity.pdbx_description
1 polymer ?
#
loop_
_entity_poly.entity_id
_entity_poly.type
_entity_poly.pdbx_seq_one_letter_code
_entity_poly.pdbx_strand_id
1 'polypeptide(L)' 'IITEEVKKGIEDAVRFAPLHNPAHLQGIKACEINLPGKPNVAVFDTAFHQTLKKNNIYIQFHMNTTKNME' A
#
# COMPACT_ATOMS: atom_id res chain seq x y z
N ILE A 1 -9.81 -0.79 -11.04
CA ILE A 1 -9.60 0.23 -12.11
C ILE A 1 -8.92 1.43 -11.46
N ILE A 2 -7.97 2.08 -12.12
CA ILE A 2 -7.37 3.32 -11.62
C ILE A 2 -8.39 4.45 -11.74
N THR A 3 -8.74 5.03 -10.61
CA THR A 3 -9.52 6.27 -10.45
C THR A 3 -8.71 7.25 -9.59
N GLU A 4 -9.18 8.49 -9.45
CA GLU A 4 -8.54 9.45 -8.51
C GLU A 4 -8.51 8.91 -7.07
N GLU A 5 -9.57 8.22 -6.65
CA GLU A 5 -9.63 7.58 -5.32
C GLU A 5 -8.56 6.50 -5.15
N VAL A 6 -8.32 5.68 -6.18
CA VAL A 6 -7.26 4.66 -6.14
C VAL A 6 -5.87 5.31 -6.11
N LYS A 7 -5.64 6.39 -6.87
CA LYS A 7 -4.37 7.13 -6.84
C LYS A 7 -4.11 7.72 -5.45
N LYS A 8 -5.13 8.30 -4.82
CA LYS A 8 -5.04 8.79 -3.44
C LYS A 8 -4.73 7.66 -2.44
N GLY A 9 -5.37 6.50 -2.58
CA GLY A 9 -5.07 5.34 -1.74
C GLY A 9 -3.62 4.85 -1.86
N ILE A 10 -3.04 4.88 -3.08
CA ILE A 10 -1.63 4.54 -3.30
C ILE A 10 -0.70 5.59 -2.65
N GLU A 11 -1.06 6.87 -2.75
CA GLU A 11 -0.33 7.99 -2.10
C GLU A 11 -0.34 7.86 -0.57
N ASP A 12 -1.51 7.62 0.04
CA ASP A 12 -1.63 7.39 1.49
C ASP A 12 -0.83 6.16 1.96
N ALA A 13 -0.66 5.17 1.08
CA ALA A 13 0.11 3.96 1.35
C ALA A 13 1.63 4.12 1.16
N VAL A 14 2.13 5.26 0.67
CA VAL A 14 3.58 5.51 0.46
C VAL A 14 4.38 5.25 1.74
N ARG A 15 3.84 5.57 2.92
CA ARG A 15 4.50 5.30 4.21
C ARG A 15 4.84 3.82 4.44
N PHE A 16 4.14 2.90 3.79
CA PHE A 16 4.36 1.46 3.90
C PHE A 16 5.34 0.93 2.83
N ALA A 17 5.48 1.62 1.70
CA ALA A 17 6.36 1.24 0.59
C ALA A 17 6.98 2.49 -0.08
N PRO A 18 7.86 3.21 0.62
CA PRO A 18 8.27 4.57 0.24
C PRO A 18 9.08 4.65 -1.05
N LEU A 19 9.76 3.56 -1.44
CA LEU A 19 10.52 3.50 -2.69
C LEU A 19 9.67 3.04 -3.89
N HIS A 20 8.57 2.32 -3.64
CA HIS A 20 7.80 1.66 -4.69
C HIS A 20 6.57 2.49 -5.09
N ASN A 21 5.72 2.86 -4.13
CA ASN A 21 4.45 3.52 -4.43
C ASN A 21 4.60 4.87 -5.17
N PRO A 22 5.58 5.73 -4.86
CA PRO A 22 5.78 6.96 -5.63
C PRO A 22 6.13 6.69 -7.10
N ALA A 23 6.96 5.68 -7.37
CA ALA A 23 7.30 5.27 -8.72
C ALA A 23 6.08 4.69 -9.48
N HIS A 24 5.20 3.97 -8.78
CA HIS A 24 3.96 3.46 -9.39
C HIS A 24 3.01 4.60 -9.79
N LEU A 25 2.86 5.63 -8.97
CA LEU A 25 2.07 6.82 -9.32
C LEU A 25 2.64 7.56 -10.54
N GLN A 26 3.97 7.68 -10.63
CA GLN A 26 4.63 8.24 -11.81
C GLN A 26 4.36 7.40 -13.06
N GLY A 27 4.44 6.08 -12.95
CA GLY A 27 4.13 5.15 -14.04
C GLY A 27 2.68 5.26 -14.52
N ILE A 28 1.72 5.32 -13.59
CA ILE A 28 0.29 5.55 -13.90
C ILE A 28 0.12 6.86 -14.69
N LYS A 29 0.70 7.96 -14.22
CA LYS A 29 0.62 9.26 -14.90
C LYS A 29 1.23 9.21 -16.29
N ALA A 30 2.36 8.51 -16.45
CA ALA A 30 2.98 8.31 -17.75
C ALA A 30 2.06 7.50 -18.69
N CYS A 31 1.40 6.46 -18.21
CA CYS A 31 0.43 5.69 -18.99
C CYS A 31 -0.80 6.51 -19.37
N GLU A 32 -1.35 7.34 -18.47
CA GLU A 32 -2.47 8.24 -18.76
C GLU A 32 -2.13 9.22 -19.91
N ILE A 33 -0.89 9.73 -19.94
CA ILE A 33 -0.40 10.64 -20.99
C ILE A 33 -0.17 9.89 -22.31
N ASN A 34 0.52 8.76 -22.27
CA ASN A 34 1.01 8.08 -23.48
C ASN A 34 -0.01 7.11 -24.10
N LEU A 35 -1.00 6.64 -23.33
CA LEU A 35 -2.00 5.66 -23.76
C LEU A 35 -3.43 6.17 -23.48
N PRO A 36 -3.83 7.30 -24.10
CA PRO A 36 -5.12 7.92 -23.82
C PRO A 36 -6.29 6.98 -24.12
N GLY A 37 -7.30 7.00 -23.25
CA GLY A 37 -8.50 6.18 -23.37
C GLY A 37 -8.31 4.69 -23.06
N LYS A 38 -7.12 4.24 -22.66
CA LYS A 38 -6.90 2.85 -22.22
C LYS A 38 -7.15 2.72 -20.71
N PRO A 39 -7.96 1.74 -20.28
CA PRO A 39 -8.22 1.54 -18.87
C PRO A 39 -6.93 1.11 -18.17
N ASN A 40 -6.58 1.83 -17.11
CA ASN A 40 -5.47 1.48 -16.24
C ASN A 40 -6.01 0.64 -15.06
N VAL A 41 -5.25 -0.35 -14.60
CA VAL A 41 -5.66 -1.27 -13.52
C VAL A 41 -4.50 -1.41 -12.54
N ALA A 42 -4.75 -1.14 -11.25
CA ALA A 42 -3.83 -1.53 -10.18
C ALA A 42 -4.07 -2.99 -9.80
N VAL A 43 -2.99 -3.75 -9.68
CA VAL A 43 -2.96 -5.06 -9.05
C VAL A 43 -2.02 -4.94 -7.85
N PHE A 44 -2.50 -5.29 -6.66
CA PHE A 44 -1.75 -5.11 -5.43
C PHE A 44 -1.16 -6.44 -4.98
N ASP A 45 0.15 -6.49 -4.77
CA ASP A 45 0.86 -7.65 -4.21
C ASP A 45 0.25 -8.09 -2.86
N THR A 46 -0.32 -7.13 -2.12
CA THR A 46 -0.92 -7.34 -0.80
C THR A 46 -2.40 -7.72 -0.84
N ALA A 47 -3.07 -7.70 -2.00
CA ALA A 47 -4.51 -7.98 -2.10
C ALA A 47 -4.85 -9.40 -1.60
N PHE A 48 -4.06 -10.39 -2.01
CA PHE A 48 -4.25 -11.79 -1.60
C PHE A 48 -4.20 -11.97 -0.08
N HIS A 49 -3.35 -11.19 0.59
CA HIS A 49 -3.04 -11.32 2.02
C HIS A 49 -4.13 -10.74 2.94
N GLN A 50 -5.10 -9.98 2.40
CA GLN A 50 -6.15 -9.35 3.21
C GLN A 50 -7.14 -10.34 3.85
N THR A 51 -7.15 -11.60 3.39
CA THR A 51 -8.01 -12.66 3.93
C THR A 51 -7.38 -13.44 5.09
N LEU A 52 -6.11 -13.18 5.41
CA LEU A 52 -5.42 -13.84 6.52
C LEU A 52 -6.11 -13.49 7.85
N LYS A 53 -6.23 -14.49 8.72
CA LYS A 53 -6.74 -14.28 10.09
C LYS A 53 -5.83 -13.32 10.84
N LYS A 54 -6.41 -12.53 11.75
CA LYS A 54 -5.70 -11.53 12.57
C LYS A 54 -4.39 -12.09 13.15
N ASN A 55 -4.44 -13.26 13.75
CA ASN A 55 -3.33 -13.94 14.40
C ASN A 55 -2.14 -14.23 13.47
N ASN A 56 -2.36 -14.27 12.16
CA ASN A 56 -1.33 -14.54 11.15
C ASN A 56 -0.64 -13.26 10.64
N ILE A 57 -1.20 -12.08 10.92
CA ILE A 57 -0.65 -10.78 10.49
C ILE A 57 0.05 -10.05 11.65
N TYR A 58 -0.38 -10.28 12.89
CA TYR A 58 0.18 -9.59 14.06
C TYR A 58 1.51 -10.21 14.45
N ILE A 59 2.54 -9.39 14.45
CA ILE A 59 3.81 -9.71 15.11
C ILE A 59 3.63 -9.40 16.59
N GLN A 60 3.67 -10.44 17.43
CA GLN A 60 3.66 -10.26 18.88
C GLN A 60 5.01 -9.72 19.33
N PHE A 61 5.10 -8.42 19.56
CA PHE A 61 6.23 -7.84 20.25
C PHE A 61 6.13 -8.17 21.74
N HIS A 62 7.16 -8.81 22.28
CA HIS A 62 7.31 -8.98 23.73
C HIS A 62 7.94 -7.70 24.28
N MET A 63 7.10 -6.75 24.70
CA MET A 63 7.55 -5.51 25.35
C MET A 63 8.06 -5.82 26.76
N ASN A 64 9.35 -6.12 26.90
CA ASN A 64 10.03 -6.24 28.20
C ASN A 64 10.64 -4.90 28.65
N THR A 65 9.87 -3.80 28.58
CA THR A 65 10.30 -2.49 29.11
C THR A 65 9.16 -1.79 29.83
N THR A 66 8.79 -2.33 30.99
CA THR A 66 8.41 -1.57 32.20
C THR A 66 8.23 -2.55 33.35
N LYS A 67 9.35 -3.06 33.88
CA LYS A 67 9.40 -3.43 35.29
C LYS A 67 9.75 -2.16 36.04
N ASN A 68 8.83 -1.71 36.89
CA ASN A 68 8.95 -0.68 37.92
C ASN A 68 9.01 0.79 37.45
N MET A 69 7.83 1.42 37.43
CA MET A 69 7.66 2.69 38.13
C MET A 69 6.44 2.53 39.03
N GLU A 70 6.71 2.37 40.32
CA GLU A 70 5.84 2.93 41.37
C GLU A 70 5.78 4.45 41.23
#